data_AF-A0A5M8Q1I1-F1
#
_entry.id   AF-A0A5M8Q1I1-F1
#
_cell.length_a   1.000
_cell.length_b   1.000
_cell.length_c   1.000
_cell.angle_alpha   90.00
_cell.angle_beta   90.00
_cell.angle_gamma   90.00
#
_symmetry.space_group_name_H-M   'P 1'
#
loop_
_entity.id
_entity.type
_entity.pdbx_description
1 polymer ?
#
loop_
_entity_poly.entity_id
_entity_poly.type
_entity_poly.pdbx_seq_one_letter_code
_entity_poly.pdbx_strand_id
1 'polypeptide(L)'
;MLGAREIEEFYDKTLSTPLKEAEGIANTATDPETIHDEMVAKARDDNFEYYRLNAPGTLDINLDEWKPRGSIFTNNSGSQTLNDINVAFNHWAASLDAIQTLKACAEVLVQYRRARARDHVRWERYAIGSQFRCRQRRCDVEDFLDRDVFRTHLLDEHWVASSNLSSGSGAM
;
A
#
# COMPACT_ATOMS: atom_id res chain seq x y z
N MET A 1 -4.46 48.20 37.42
CA MET A 1 -5.46 47.12 37.35
C MET A 1 -6.05 47.15 35.96
N LEU A 2 -5.63 46.24 35.09
CA LEU A 2 -6.21 46.09 33.74
C LEU A 2 -7.56 45.38 33.86
N GLY A 3 -8.54 45.81 33.09
CA GLY A 3 -9.91 45.31 33.18
C GLY A 3 -10.02 43.90 32.58
N ALA A 4 -10.87 43.04 33.14
CA ALA A 4 -11.05 41.65 32.70
C ALA A 4 -11.29 41.48 31.18
N ARG A 5 -11.84 42.50 30.50
CA ARG A 5 -12.01 42.54 29.04
C ARG A 5 -10.71 42.62 28.24
N GLU A 6 -9.68 43.27 28.77
CA GLU A 6 -8.39 43.42 28.06
C GLU A 6 -7.54 42.14 28.14
N ILE A 7 -7.78 41.30 29.15
CA ILE A 7 -7.10 40.01 29.30
C ILE A 7 -7.69 38.96 28.34
N GLU A 8 -9.02 38.94 28.16
CA GLU A 8 -9.67 38.04 27.19
C GLU A 8 -9.28 38.36 25.74
N GLU A 9 -9.24 39.64 25.37
CA GLU A 9 -8.89 40.06 24.00
C GLU A 9 -7.41 39.83 23.65
N PHE A 10 -6.53 39.84 24.66
CA PHE A 10 -5.11 39.50 24.51
C PHE A 10 -4.90 37.99 24.36
N TYR A 11 -5.65 37.17 25.11
CA TYR A 11 -5.58 35.70 25.01
C TYR A 11 -6.09 35.19 23.66
N ASP A 12 -7.16 35.77 23.12
CA ASP A 12 -7.77 35.36 21.84
C ASP A 12 -6.88 35.71 20.62
N LYS A 13 -6.06 36.76 20.73
CA LYS A 13 -5.12 37.16 19.65
C LYS A 13 -3.77 36.45 19.70
N THR A 14 -3.27 36.05 20.87
CA THR A 14 -1.91 35.49 21.01
C THR A 14 -1.86 33.96 20.99
N LEU A 15 -2.94 33.27 21.33
CA LEU A 15 -3.02 31.79 21.24
C LEU A 15 -3.62 31.28 19.92
N SER A 16 -4.28 32.16 19.15
CA SER A 16 -4.93 31.83 17.87
C SER A 16 -3.96 31.69 16.69
N THR A 17 -2.84 32.41 16.71
CA THR A 17 -1.86 32.44 15.61
C THR A 17 -0.98 31.19 15.52
N PRO A 18 -0.37 30.69 16.61
CA PRO A 18 0.53 29.53 16.55
C PRO A 18 -0.20 28.23 16.20
N LEU A 19 -1.46 28.08 16.65
CA LEU A 19 -2.29 26.92 16.35
C LEU A 19 -2.66 26.85 14.86
N LYS A 20 -3.00 27.98 14.24
CA LYS A 20 -3.31 28.06 12.80
C LYS A 20 -2.10 27.81 11.92
N GLU A 21 -0.91 28.26 12.34
CA GLU A 21 0.35 27.97 11.63
C GLU A 21 0.74 26.50 11.74
N ALA A 22 0.56 25.88 12.91
CA ALA A 22 0.80 24.45 13.11
C ALA A 22 -0.18 23.57 12.31
N GLU A 23 -1.47 23.95 12.27
CA GLU A 23 -2.47 23.32 11.41
C GLU A 23 -2.11 23.46 9.92
N GLY A 24 -1.63 24.63 9.50
CA GLY A 24 -1.16 24.85 8.13
C GLY A 24 -0.01 23.91 7.72
N ILE A 25 0.99 23.75 8.58
CA ILE A 25 2.13 22.85 8.35
C ILE A 25 1.71 21.38 8.34
N ALA A 26 0.85 20.97 9.28
CA ALA A 26 0.34 19.61 9.35
C ALA A 26 -0.50 19.25 8.12
N ASN A 27 -1.38 20.16 7.67
CA ASN A 27 -2.22 19.97 6.49
C ASN A 27 -1.38 19.81 5.22
N THR A 28 -0.28 20.56 5.07
CA THR A 28 0.65 20.39 3.94
C THR A 28 1.43 19.08 4.01
N ALA A 29 1.85 18.65 5.20
CA ALA A 29 2.63 17.42 5.35
C ALA A 29 1.80 16.14 5.10
N THR A 30 0.49 16.20 5.29
CA THR A 30 -0.42 15.06 5.11
C THR A 30 -1.31 15.19 3.87
N ASP A 31 -1.07 16.16 2.99
CA ASP A 31 -1.88 16.38 1.80
C ASP A 31 -1.67 15.24 0.78
N PRO A 32 -2.67 14.36 0.56
CA PRO A 32 -2.54 13.28 -0.41
C PRO A 32 -2.44 13.78 -1.86
N GLU A 33 -2.81 15.03 -2.15
CA GLU A 33 -2.73 15.61 -3.50
C GLU A 33 -1.28 15.82 -3.95
N THR A 34 -0.39 16.22 -3.03
CA THR A 34 1.04 16.39 -3.36
C THR A 34 1.66 15.07 -3.85
N ILE A 35 1.39 13.97 -3.13
CA ILE A 35 1.88 12.64 -3.52
C ILE A 35 1.18 12.13 -4.78
N HIS A 36 -0.09 12.48 -4.97
CA HIS A 36 -0.81 12.14 -6.19
C HIS A 36 -0.13 12.74 -7.43
N ASP A 37 0.20 14.02 -7.39
CA ASP A 37 0.86 14.72 -8.50
C ASP A 37 2.25 14.15 -8.80
N GLU A 38 3.03 13.83 -7.76
CA GLU A 38 4.31 13.14 -7.91
C GLU A 38 4.16 11.77 -8.56
N MET A 39 3.15 11.00 -8.17
CA MET A 39 2.87 9.68 -8.76
C MET A 39 2.41 9.79 -10.22
N VAL A 40 1.64 10.82 -10.58
CA VAL A 40 1.25 11.10 -11.97
C VAL A 40 2.48 11.44 -12.82
N ALA A 41 3.36 12.30 -12.31
CA ALA A 41 4.61 12.64 -12.98
C ALA A 41 5.50 11.40 -13.17
N LYS A 42 5.67 10.61 -12.11
CA LYS A 42 6.47 9.38 -12.14
C LYS A 42 5.89 8.33 -13.10
N ALA A 43 4.56 8.15 -13.11
CA ALA A 43 3.89 7.23 -14.02
C ALA A 43 4.13 7.57 -15.49
N ARG A 44 4.12 8.86 -15.82
CA ARG A 44 4.46 9.35 -17.15
C ARG A 44 5.94 9.10 -17.48
N ASP A 45 6.84 9.42 -16.57
CA ASP A 45 8.29 9.36 -16.83
C ASP A 45 8.79 7.91 -16.92
N ASP A 46 8.26 7.01 -16.08
CA ASP A 46 8.60 5.58 -16.05
C ASP A 46 7.70 4.73 -16.98
N ASN A 47 6.73 5.35 -17.67
CA ASN A 47 5.79 4.72 -18.59
C ASN A 47 5.02 3.52 -17.97
N PHE A 48 4.35 3.75 -16.84
CA PHE A 48 3.40 2.80 -16.24
C PHE A 48 2.04 3.43 -15.98
N GLU A 49 1.00 2.61 -15.87
CA GLU A 49 -0.35 3.09 -15.56
C GLU A 49 -0.53 3.34 -14.06
N TYR A 50 -0.92 4.57 -13.70
CA TYR A 50 -1.29 4.93 -12.33
C TYR A 50 -2.80 5.14 -12.23
N TYR A 51 -3.42 4.42 -11.29
CA TYR A 51 -4.86 4.49 -11.03
C TYR A 51 -5.10 5.07 -9.63
N ARG A 52 -5.78 6.21 -9.55
CA ARG A 52 -6.25 6.77 -8.28
C ARG A 52 -7.69 6.34 -8.03
N LEU A 53 -7.92 5.59 -6.96
CA LEU A 53 -9.24 5.09 -6.59
C LEU A 53 -9.73 5.87 -5.36
N ASN A 54 -10.21 7.09 -5.58
CA ASN A 54 -10.75 7.95 -4.53
C ASN A 54 -12.03 8.67 -4.98
N ALA A 55 -12.72 9.27 -4.01
CA ALA A 55 -13.98 9.98 -4.20
C ALA A 55 -13.91 11.34 -3.48
N PRO A 56 -13.11 12.30 -3.98
CA PRO A 56 -12.86 13.56 -3.28
C PRO A 56 -14.19 14.30 -3.03
N GLY A 57 -14.35 14.83 -1.82
CA GLY A 57 -15.56 15.57 -1.42
C GLY A 57 -16.80 14.71 -1.12
N THR A 58 -16.71 13.38 -1.17
CA THR A 58 -17.88 12.50 -0.88
C THR A 58 -18.10 12.32 0.62
N LEU A 59 -17.05 12.46 1.42
CA LEU A 59 -17.08 12.32 2.88
C LEU A 59 -16.30 13.46 3.52
N ASP A 60 -16.91 14.09 4.51
CA ASP A 60 -16.29 15.07 5.39
C ASP A 60 -16.39 14.55 6.82
N ILE A 61 -15.41 13.72 7.21
CA ILE A 61 -15.36 13.03 8.49
C ILE A 61 -14.00 13.30 9.10
N ASN A 62 -13.96 13.70 10.37
CA ASN A 62 -12.69 13.91 11.05
C ASN A 62 -11.98 12.57 11.30
N LEU A 63 -10.65 12.57 11.24
CA LEU A 63 -9.81 11.38 11.44
C LEU A 63 -10.08 10.63 12.77
N ASP A 64 -10.53 11.33 13.82
CA ASP A 64 -10.85 10.74 15.13
C ASP A 64 -12.34 10.41 15.35
N GLU A 65 -13.19 10.64 14.35
CA GLU A 65 -14.65 10.53 14.45
C GLU A 65 -15.17 9.07 14.42
N TRP A 66 -14.27 8.10 14.28
CA TRP A 66 -14.58 6.67 14.39
C TRP A 66 -14.78 6.20 15.84
N LYS A 67 -14.30 6.96 16.84
CA LYS A 67 -14.47 6.61 18.25
C LYS A 67 -15.89 6.97 18.69
N PRO A 68 -16.69 6.03 19.22
CA PRO A 68 -17.98 6.38 19.82
C PRO A 68 -17.72 7.36 20.97
N ARG A 69 -18.16 8.61 20.80
CA ARG A 69 -18.04 9.62 21.87
C ARG A 69 -19.00 9.21 22.97
N GLY A 70 -18.48 8.67 24.07
CA GLY A 70 -19.23 8.20 25.23
C GLY A 70 -19.91 9.32 26.04
N SER A 71 -20.50 10.30 25.37
CA SER A 71 -21.33 11.31 26.01
C SER A 71 -22.72 10.71 26.25
N ILE A 72 -23.16 10.79 27.51
CA ILE A 72 -24.48 10.35 27.99
C ILE A 72 -25.62 11.08 27.23
N PHE A 73 -25.32 12.16 26.52
CA PHE A 73 -26.30 13.03 25.85
C PHE A 73 -26.23 13.03 24.32
N THR A 74 -25.24 12.41 23.69
CA THR A 74 -25.13 12.36 22.22
C THR A 74 -24.95 10.92 21.75
N ASN A 75 -26.01 10.37 21.16
CA ASN A 75 -26.08 8.99 20.69
C ASN A 75 -25.37 8.74 19.34
N ASN A 76 -24.48 9.63 18.89
CA ASN A 76 -23.70 9.41 17.67
C ASN A 76 -22.58 8.41 17.98
N SER A 77 -22.93 7.13 17.96
CA SER A 77 -22.01 6.01 18.07
C SER A 77 -21.18 5.89 16.79
N GLY A 78 -19.96 5.35 16.89
CA GLY A 78 -19.11 5.08 15.73
C GLY A 78 -19.79 4.19 14.65
N SER A 79 -20.89 3.52 14.99
CA SER A 79 -21.75 2.83 14.01
C SER A 79 -22.41 3.77 13.00
N GLN A 80 -22.74 5.01 13.38
CA GLN A 80 -23.28 6.00 12.45
C GLN A 80 -22.19 6.44 11.46
N THR A 81 -21.00 6.80 11.95
CA THR A 81 -19.85 7.13 11.11
C THR A 81 -19.53 6.00 10.12
N LEU A 82 -19.51 4.74 10.59
CA LEU A 82 -19.31 3.58 9.71
C LEU A 82 -20.44 3.42 8.69
N ASN A 83 -21.69 3.69 9.08
CA ASN A 83 -22.81 3.66 8.15
C ASN A 83 -22.66 4.74 7.07
N ASP A 84 -22.27 5.96 7.44
CA ASP A 84 -22.08 7.06 6.50
C ASP A 84 -20.93 6.78 5.52
N ILE A 85 -19.82 6.22 6.00
CA ILE A 85 -18.71 5.71 5.17
C ILE A 85 -19.22 4.66 4.18
N ASN A 86 -19.99 3.68 4.66
CA ASN A 86 -20.51 2.61 3.80
C ASN A 86 -21.47 3.15 2.73
N VAL A 87 -22.36 4.09 3.08
CA VAL A 87 -23.29 4.71 2.13
C VAL A 87 -22.52 5.48 1.06
N ALA A 88 -21.57 6.32 1.45
CA ALA A 88 -20.74 7.09 0.54
C ALA A 88 -19.90 6.19 -0.38
N PHE A 89 -19.27 5.15 0.19
CA PHE A 89 -18.50 4.17 -0.57
C PHE A 89 -19.38 3.45 -1.60
N ASN A 90 -20.54 2.95 -1.19
CA ASN A 90 -21.45 2.24 -2.09
C ASN A 90 -21.95 3.16 -3.21
N HIS A 91 -22.24 4.42 -2.90
CA HIS A 91 -22.61 5.42 -3.91
C HIS A 91 -21.48 5.64 -4.93
N TRP A 92 -20.25 5.86 -4.46
CA TRP A 92 -19.08 6.01 -5.34
C TRP A 92 -18.80 4.75 -6.17
N ALA A 93 -18.80 3.57 -5.54
CA ALA A 93 -18.52 2.30 -6.19
C ALA A 93 -19.58 1.91 -7.24
N ALA A 94 -20.80 2.41 -7.09
CA ALA A 94 -21.87 2.25 -8.07
C ALA A 94 -21.79 3.24 -9.25
N SER A 95 -20.93 4.25 -9.18
CA SER A 95 -20.75 5.22 -10.27
C SER A 95 -20.12 4.56 -11.50
N LEU A 96 -20.55 4.98 -12.69
CA LEU A 96 -20.04 4.43 -13.94
C LEU A 96 -18.52 4.64 -14.09
N ASP A 97 -18.04 5.81 -13.66
CA ASP A 97 -16.62 6.19 -13.70
C ASP A 97 -15.75 5.28 -12.81
N ALA A 98 -16.17 5.05 -11.55
CA ALA A 98 -15.46 4.14 -10.65
C ALA A 98 -15.44 2.70 -11.21
N ILE A 99 -16.57 2.22 -11.76
CA ILE A 99 -16.66 0.89 -12.36
C ILE A 99 -15.70 0.75 -13.54
N GLN A 100 -15.64 1.75 -14.42
CA GLN A 100 -14.75 1.74 -15.58
C GLN A 100 -13.28 1.76 -15.17
N THR A 101 -12.93 2.63 -14.23
CA THR A 101 -11.56 2.74 -13.70
C THR A 101 -11.12 1.46 -13.01
N LEU A 102 -11.97 0.85 -12.17
CA LEU A 102 -11.70 -0.43 -11.53
C LEU A 102 -11.51 -1.57 -12.54
N LYS A 103 -12.32 -1.62 -13.59
CA LYS A 103 -12.17 -2.62 -14.66
C LYS A 103 -10.84 -2.46 -15.40
N ALA A 104 -10.49 -1.24 -15.80
CA ALA A 104 -9.22 -0.98 -16.47
C ALA A 104 -8.02 -1.37 -15.60
N CYS A 105 -8.03 -0.99 -14.31
CA CYS A 105 -7.00 -1.38 -13.36
C CYS A 105 -6.91 -2.91 -13.21
N ALA A 106 -8.05 -3.60 -13.08
CA ALA A 106 -8.07 -5.06 -12.97
C ALA A 106 -7.51 -5.76 -14.22
N GLU A 107 -7.81 -5.26 -15.41
CA GLU A 107 -7.26 -5.79 -16.67
C GLU A 107 -5.74 -5.68 -16.70
N VAL A 108 -5.19 -4.52 -16.36
CA VAL A 108 -3.73 -4.30 -16.27
C VAL A 108 -3.09 -5.23 -15.24
N LEU A 109 -3.69 -5.38 -14.04
CA LEU A 109 -3.19 -6.29 -13.01
C LEU A 109 -3.17 -7.75 -13.47
N VAL A 110 -4.21 -8.19 -14.19
CA VAL A 110 -4.27 -9.54 -14.77
C VAL A 110 -3.23 -9.73 -15.86
N GLN A 111 -3.03 -8.73 -16.72
CA GLN A 111 -1.98 -8.76 -17.74
C GLN A 111 -0.59 -8.90 -17.11
N TYR A 112 -0.30 -8.08 -16.08
CA TYR A 112 0.95 -8.20 -15.34
C TYR A 112 1.08 -9.57 -14.72
N ARG A 113 0.08 -10.07 -13.98
CA ARG A 113 0.11 -11.42 -13.39
C ARG A 113 0.42 -12.50 -14.44
N ARG A 114 -0.21 -12.45 -15.61
CA ARG A 114 0.06 -13.39 -16.72
C ARG A 114 1.48 -13.26 -17.24
N ALA A 115 1.99 -12.05 -17.40
CA ALA A 115 3.38 -11.81 -17.77
C ALA A 115 4.34 -12.39 -16.72
N ARG A 116 4.01 -12.27 -15.42
CA ARG A 116 4.81 -12.88 -14.34
C ARG A 116 4.82 -14.40 -14.42
N ALA A 117 3.68 -15.01 -14.71
CA ALA A 117 3.58 -16.45 -14.84
C ALA A 117 4.39 -17.01 -16.02
N ARG A 118 4.70 -16.22 -17.06
CA ARG A 118 5.56 -16.66 -18.18
C ARG A 118 7.02 -16.79 -17.79
N ASP A 119 7.51 -15.91 -16.92
CA ASP A 119 8.88 -15.91 -16.41
C ASP A 119 8.90 -16.42 -14.95
N HIS A 120 8.45 -17.65 -14.77
CA HIS A 120 8.25 -18.23 -13.44
C HIS A 120 9.54 -18.24 -12.61
N VAL A 121 10.70 -18.43 -13.24
CA VAL A 121 12.02 -18.44 -12.59
C VAL A 121 12.35 -17.09 -11.96
N ARG A 122 12.22 -16.00 -12.73
CA ARG A 122 12.50 -14.65 -12.23
C ARG A 122 11.57 -14.30 -11.06
N TRP A 123 10.30 -14.67 -11.15
CA TRP A 123 9.30 -14.35 -10.14
C TRP A 123 9.37 -15.24 -8.90
N GLU A 124 9.76 -16.51 -9.05
CA GLU A 124 10.11 -17.37 -7.93
C GLU A 124 11.25 -16.72 -7.14
N ARG A 125 12.35 -16.35 -7.82
CA ARG A 125 13.47 -15.68 -7.17
C ARG A 125 13.08 -14.38 -6.49
N TYR A 126 12.27 -13.54 -7.15
CA TYR A 126 11.80 -12.29 -6.56
C TYR A 126 10.91 -12.52 -5.32
N ALA A 127 10.00 -13.48 -5.38
CA ALA A 127 9.01 -13.69 -4.34
C ALA A 127 9.55 -14.42 -3.11
N ILE A 128 10.44 -15.41 -3.30
CA ILE A 128 10.96 -16.25 -2.21
C ILE A 128 12.47 -16.10 -1.98
N GLY A 129 13.16 -15.26 -2.76
CA GLY A 129 14.61 -15.09 -2.65
C GLY A 129 15.39 -16.36 -2.99
N SER A 130 14.80 -17.30 -3.75
CA SER A 130 15.40 -18.60 -3.98
C SER A 130 16.72 -18.51 -4.76
N GLN A 131 17.72 -19.20 -4.23
CA GLN A 131 18.99 -19.46 -4.89
C GLN A 131 19.34 -20.92 -4.65
N PHE A 132 19.79 -21.62 -5.68
CA PHE A 132 20.10 -23.04 -5.58
C PHE A 132 21.60 -23.23 -5.70
N ARG A 133 22.19 -24.03 -4.81
CA ARG A 133 23.63 -24.33 -4.80
C ARG A 133 23.85 -25.82 -4.71
N CYS A 134 24.72 -26.36 -5.56
CA CYS A 134 25.14 -27.75 -5.44
C CYS A 134 26.08 -27.92 -4.24
N ARG A 135 25.79 -28.89 -3.38
CA ARG A 135 26.63 -29.21 -2.20
C ARG A 135 27.46 -30.48 -2.39
N GLN A 136 27.48 -31.04 -3.60
CA GLN A 136 28.25 -32.24 -3.90
C GLN A 136 29.76 -31.92 -3.86
N ARG A 137 30.55 -32.81 -3.27
CA ARG A 137 32.01 -32.63 -3.22
C ARG A 137 32.58 -32.64 -4.64
N ARG A 138 33.42 -31.64 -4.96
CA ARG A 138 34.05 -31.43 -6.28
C ARG A 138 33.08 -31.01 -7.39
N CYS A 139 31.97 -30.35 -7.04
CA CYS A 139 31.17 -29.60 -8.00
C CYS A 139 31.62 -28.14 -7.99
N ASP A 140 32.04 -27.63 -9.15
CA ASP A 140 32.58 -26.26 -9.28
C ASP A 140 31.50 -25.23 -9.70
N VAL A 141 30.25 -25.67 -9.88
CA VAL A 141 29.14 -24.77 -10.21
C VAL A 141 28.61 -24.10 -8.94
N GLU A 142 28.83 -22.78 -8.83
CA GLU A 142 28.57 -22.05 -7.59
C GLU A 142 27.08 -21.84 -7.30
N ASP A 143 26.30 -21.26 -8.23
CA ASP A 143 24.89 -20.95 -8.00
C ASP A 143 24.04 -21.11 -9.27
N PHE A 144 22.81 -21.60 -9.07
CA PHE A 144 21.78 -21.74 -10.10
C PHE A 144 20.62 -20.81 -9.77
N LEU A 145 20.19 -20.06 -10.77
CA LEU A 145 19.05 -19.14 -10.67
C LEU A 145 17.71 -19.82 -10.98
N ASP A 146 17.77 -20.96 -11.65
CA ASP A 146 16.63 -21.72 -12.14
C ASP A 146 16.60 -23.09 -11.45
N ARG A 147 15.46 -23.41 -10.83
CA ARG A 147 15.20 -24.68 -10.16
C ARG A 147 15.32 -25.86 -11.13
N ASP A 148 14.83 -25.72 -12.35
CA ASP A 148 14.83 -26.80 -13.34
C ASP A 148 16.24 -27.04 -13.90
N VAL A 149 17.04 -25.98 -14.06
CA VAL A 149 18.46 -26.11 -14.41
C VAL A 149 19.22 -26.79 -13.28
N PHE A 150 19.01 -26.37 -12.02
CA PHE A 150 19.62 -27.02 -10.87
C PHE A 150 19.24 -28.50 -10.78
N ARG A 151 17.96 -28.82 -10.99
CA ARG A 151 17.48 -30.21 -10.98
C ARG A 151 18.13 -31.04 -12.08
N THR A 152 18.24 -30.50 -13.29
CA THR A 152 18.91 -31.15 -14.42
C THR A 152 20.38 -31.42 -14.10
N HIS A 153 21.11 -30.42 -13.58
CA HIS A 153 22.50 -30.58 -13.14
C HIS A 153 22.66 -31.72 -12.12
N LEU A 154 21.78 -31.80 -11.11
CA LEU A 154 21.84 -32.88 -10.12
C LEU A 154 21.60 -34.27 -10.73
N LEU A 155 20.73 -34.38 -11.74
CA LEU A 155 20.43 -35.64 -12.41
C LEU A 155 21.57 -36.07 -13.34
N ASP A 156 22.08 -35.14 -14.14
CA ASP A 156 23.04 -35.42 -15.20
C ASP A 156 24.46 -35.58 -14.68
N GLU A 157 24.89 -34.73 -13.74
CA GLU A 157 26.29 -34.68 -13.29
C GLU A 157 26.54 -35.43 -11.97
N HIS A 158 25.51 -35.66 -11.18
CA HIS A 158 25.66 -36.23 -9.84
C HIS A 158 24.92 -37.54 -9.61
N TRP A 159 24.21 -38.06 -10.63
CA TRP A 159 23.39 -39.28 -10.57
C TRP A 159 22.73 -39.43 -9.19
N VAL A 160 22.06 -38.36 -8.74
CA VAL A 160 21.37 -38.40 -7.45
C VAL A 160 20.05 -39.13 -7.68
N ALA A 161 20.00 -40.43 -7.35
CA ALA A 161 18.74 -41.13 -7.23
C ALA A 161 17.82 -40.30 -6.31
N SER A 162 16.58 -40.07 -6.75
CA SER A 162 15.62 -39.03 -6.30
C SER A 162 15.23 -39.03 -4.80
N SER A 163 15.93 -39.75 -3.94
CA SER A 163 15.57 -39.97 -2.53
C SER A 163 16.05 -38.89 -1.54
N ASN A 164 16.86 -37.91 -1.94
CA ASN A 164 17.46 -36.93 -1.00
C ASN A 164 17.21 -35.44 -1.29
N LEU A 165 16.29 -35.10 -2.21
CA LEU A 165 15.89 -33.70 -2.44
C LEU A 165 14.89 -33.22 -1.38
N SER A 166 15.30 -33.20 -0.11
CA SER A 166 14.57 -32.47 0.92
C SER A 166 15.07 -31.03 0.95
N SER A 167 14.17 -30.12 0.54
CA SER A 167 14.37 -28.68 0.56
C SER A 167 14.68 -28.20 1.98
N GLY A 168 15.97 -28.00 2.28
CA GLY A 168 16.41 -27.31 3.49
C GLY A 168 16.08 -25.83 3.38
N SER A 169 14.86 -25.44 3.76
CA SER A 169 14.47 -24.05 3.97
C SER A 169 15.21 -23.51 5.20
N GLY A 170 16.44 -23.04 5.00
CA GLY A 170 17.17 -22.27 5.99
C GLY A 170 16.58 -20.87 6.05
N ALA A 171 15.73 -20.62 7.05
CA ALA A 171 15.34 -19.28 7.43
C ALA A 171 16.59 -18.53 7.95
N MET A 172 16.87 -17.37 7.37
CA MET A 172 17.67 -16.31 8.00
C MET A 172 16.74 -15.34 8.70
#